data_AF-A0A7C2LYI7-F1
#
_entry.id   AF-A0A7C2LYI7-F1
#
_cell.length_a   1.000
_cell.length_b   1.000
_cell.length_c   1.000
_cell.angle_alpha   90.00
_cell.angle_beta   90.00
_cell.angle_gamma   90.00
#
_symmetry.space_group_name_H-M   'P 1'
#
loop_
_entity.id
_entity.type
_entity.pdbx_description
1 polymer ?
#
loop_
_entity_poly.entity_id
_entity_poly.type
_entity_poly.pdbx_seq_one_letter_code
_entity_poly.pdbx_strand_id
1 'polypeptide(L)'
;MRRKDTMIPFSRNRFTALLICTLATGTILAQEDLMDYAHTLKFARYLSNTQQYDFAAQEYERLNFLWPGDTTVILELVKTYRLNSDCDRFPDAFRLMSAEDRMFTGGPLAREYLRFCLTCRIDHPLYFDVTSLMDRDERAFYNLGYYWTQRQYDSLFAYNHRNSEIISGSYPGLYSLTGDFENQKYKIPAVALAMSAVLPGSGKAYSGRWGDAAVSFLFVTSGAYASYRAFKKKGIGSFNGWLFGGVAFSFYASNLYGSFKAARNHNDQVRNKYHQNAERIIHHSF
;
A
#
# COMPACT_ATOMS: atom_id res chain seq x y z
N MET A 1 -98.87 6.37 67.87
CA MET A 1 -98.52 7.80 68.10
C MET A 1 -97.87 8.31 66.81
N ARG A 2 -98.50 9.32 66.16
CA ARG A 2 -98.10 10.20 65.01
C ARG A 2 -96.92 9.76 64.09
N ARG A 3 -97.12 9.35 62.82
CA ARG A 3 -97.29 10.14 61.54
C ARG A 3 -96.14 11.14 61.27
N LYS A 4 -95.41 11.18 60.14
CA LYS A 4 -95.65 10.78 58.73
C LYS A 4 -94.35 10.44 57.96
N ASP A 5 -94.42 9.39 57.16
CA ASP A 5 -94.03 9.18 55.75
C ASP A 5 -93.10 10.18 55.02
N THR A 6 -92.06 9.69 54.33
CA THR A 6 -92.05 9.48 52.86
C THR A 6 -90.73 8.88 52.33
N MET A 7 -90.86 7.87 51.46
CA MET A 7 -89.80 7.23 50.64
C MET A 7 -89.41 8.09 49.44
N ILE A 8 -88.14 8.04 49.00
CA ILE A 8 -87.73 7.99 47.56
C ILE A 8 -86.41 7.17 47.43
N PRO A 9 -86.30 6.20 46.49
CA PRO A 9 -85.08 5.41 46.20
C PRO A 9 -84.40 5.77 44.85
N PHE A 10 -83.37 4.99 44.45
CA PHE A 10 -82.65 4.96 43.14
C PHE A 10 -81.61 6.08 42.92
N SER A 11 -80.40 5.90 42.37
CA SER A 11 -79.72 4.77 41.71
C SER A 11 -78.21 5.03 41.53
N ARG A 12 -77.44 3.96 41.33
CA ARG A 12 -76.04 3.93 40.86
C ARG A 12 -75.92 4.50 39.44
N ASN A 13 -74.94 5.39 39.21
CA ASN A 13 -74.10 5.46 38.01
C ASN A 13 -72.92 6.39 38.30
N ARG A 14 -71.70 5.85 38.46
CA ARG A 14 -70.71 5.54 37.41
C ARG A 14 -70.11 6.80 36.77
N PHE A 15 -68.82 6.98 37.08
CA PHE A 15 -67.77 7.55 36.23
C PHE A 15 -68.10 8.87 35.52
N THR A 16 -67.55 9.97 36.02
CA THR A 16 -66.85 10.98 35.20
C THR A 16 -66.24 12.05 36.11
N ALA A 17 -65.18 12.70 35.60
CA ALA A 17 -64.46 13.83 36.19
C ALA A 17 -63.37 13.51 37.23
N LEU A 18 -62.27 12.89 36.76
CA LEU A 18 -60.94 13.28 37.22
C LEU A 18 -59.95 13.08 36.07
N LEU A 19 -59.92 14.06 35.15
CA LEU A 19 -58.92 14.15 34.09
C LEU A 19 -58.35 15.56 34.10
N ILE A 20 -57.54 15.87 35.12
CA ILE A 20 -56.70 17.07 35.14
C ILE A 20 -55.35 16.70 35.77
N CYS A 21 -54.30 16.99 35.00
CA CYS A 21 -52.89 17.12 35.40
C CYS A 21 -52.11 15.83 35.72
N THR A 22 -51.75 15.09 34.68
CA THR A 22 -50.39 14.51 34.57
C THR A 22 -49.70 15.06 33.32
N LEU A 23 -49.55 16.39 33.28
CA LEU A 23 -48.57 17.04 32.41
C LEU A 23 -47.26 17.15 33.19
N ALA A 24 -46.19 16.67 32.55
CA ALA A 24 -44.81 17.00 32.84
C ALA A 24 -44.24 16.57 34.20
N THR A 25 -44.05 15.26 34.39
CA THR A 25 -42.71 14.82 34.81
C THR A 25 -42.01 14.34 33.56
N GLY A 26 -41.67 15.31 32.70
CA GLY A 26 -40.60 15.07 31.74
C GLY A 26 -39.40 14.73 32.61
N THR A 27 -39.03 13.45 32.66
CA THR A 27 -37.65 13.12 32.91
C THR A 27 -36.89 14.00 31.93
N ILE A 28 -36.11 14.94 32.45
CA ILE A 28 -34.98 15.46 31.70
C ILE A 28 -34.12 14.21 31.47
N LEU A 29 -34.44 13.43 30.44
CA LEU A 29 -33.43 12.63 29.79
C LEU A 29 -32.43 13.71 29.39
N ALA A 30 -31.30 13.75 30.09
CA ALA A 30 -30.17 14.50 29.62
C ALA A 30 -29.98 14.05 28.17
N GLN A 31 -30.33 14.92 27.23
CA GLN A 31 -30.06 14.67 25.83
C GLN A 31 -28.54 14.72 25.74
N GLU A 32 -27.93 13.54 25.72
CA GLU A 32 -26.49 13.39 25.59
C GLU A 32 -26.10 14.09 24.29
N ASP A 33 -25.22 15.09 24.37
CA ASP A 33 -24.76 15.82 23.20
C ASP A 33 -23.82 14.91 22.40
N LEU A 34 -24.41 14.12 21.51
CA LEU A 34 -23.69 13.20 20.62
C LEU A 34 -22.65 13.91 19.74
N MET A 35 -22.73 15.23 19.61
CA MET A 35 -21.84 16.04 18.78
C MET A 35 -20.75 16.75 19.58
N ASP A 36 -20.64 16.48 20.89
CA ASP A 36 -19.52 16.97 21.69
C ASP A 36 -18.18 16.36 21.25
N TYR A 37 -17.10 16.92 21.78
CA TYR A 37 -15.74 16.48 21.47
C TYR A 37 -15.52 14.99 21.78
N ALA A 38 -15.97 14.52 22.94
CA ALA A 38 -15.66 13.18 23.43
C ALA A 38 -16.38 12.11 22.60
N HIS A 39 -17.67 12.33 22.31
CA HIS A 39 -18.49 11.44 21.48
C HIS A 39 -18.02 11.42 20.03
N THR A 40 -17.73 12.60 19.46
CA THR A 40 -17.21 12.70 18.11
C THR A 40 -15.85 12.01 17.97
N LEU A 41 -14.91 12.25 18.91
CA LEU A 41 -13.60 11.60 18.90
C LEU A 41 -13.73 10.08 19.03
N LYS A 42 -14.63 9.59 19.90
CA LYS A 42 -14.90 8.16 20.03
C LYS A 42 -15.44 7.56 18.73
N PHE A 43 -16.32 8.28 18.03
CA PHE A 43 -16.88 7.85 16.76
C PHE A 43 -15.81 7.84 15.63
N ALA A 44 -15.01 8.88 15.51
CA ALA A 44 -13.88 8.94 14.56
C ALA A 44 -12.90 7.77 14.77
N ARG A 45 -12.56 7.47 16.03
CA ARG A 45 -11.73 6.32 16.40
C ARG A 45 -12.38 4.98 16.05
N TYR A 46 -13.69 4.83 16.27
CA TYR A 46 -14.42 3.64 15.86
C TYR A 46 -14.35 3.42 14.34
N LEU A 47 -14.55 4.47 13.54
CA LEU A 47 -14.42 4.40 12.08
C LEU A 47 -12.98 4.03 11.67
N SER A 48 -11.98 4.66 12.27
CA SER A 48 -10.56 4.36 11.99
C SER A 48 -10.20 2.91 12.34
N ASN A 49 -10.63 2.41 13.50
CA ASN A 49 -10.38 1.03 13.94
C ASN A 49 -11.11 -0.01 13.09
N THR A 50 -12.25 0.35 12.49
CA THR A 50 -12.99 -0.50 11.54
C THR A 50 -12.51 -0.31 10.09
N GLN A 51 -11.37 0.36 9.89
CA GLN A 51 -10.73 0.63 8.59
C GLN A 51 -11.57 1.46 7.62
N GLN A 52 -12.58 2.17 8.13
CA GLN A 52 -13.40 3.11 7.37
C GLN A 52 -12.71 4.47 7.30
N TYR A 53 -11.50 4.50 6.72
CA TYR A 53 -10.60 5.65 6.83
C TYR A 53 -11.13 6.92 6.16
N ASP A 54 -11.86 6.81 5.04
CA ASP A 54 -12.50 7.97 4.40
C ASP A 54 -13.48 8.68 5.34
N PHE A 55 -14.34 7.90 6.02
CA PHE A 55 -15.30 8.46 6.98
C PHE A 55 -14.61 8.94 8.26
N ALA A 56 -13.61 8.19 8.74
CA ALA A 56 -12.83 8.60 9.90
C ALA A 56 -12.13 9.94 9.64
N ALA A 57 -11.55 10.12 8.45
CA ALA A 57 -10.88 11.35 8.04
C ALA A 57 -11.85 12.54 8.08
N GLN A 58 -13.07 12.39 7.55
CA GLN A 58 -14.09 13.44 7.61
C GLN A 58 -14.44 13.84 9.05
N GLU A 59 -14.59 12.87 9.96
CA GLU A 59 -14.86 13.18 11.37
C GLU A 59 -13.67 13.83 12.07
N TYR A 60 -12.44 13.40 11.77
CA TYR A 60 -11.24 14.05 12.29
C TYR A 60 -11.01 15.46 11.71
N GLU A 61 -11.32 15.69 10.43
CA GLU A 61 -11.33 17.01 9.82
C GLU A 61 -12.33 17.93 10.53
N ARG A 62 -13.54 17.42 10.82
CA ARG A 62 -14.56 18.14 11.60
C ARG A 62 -14.09 18.45 13.02
N LEU A 63 -13.47 17.49 13.71
CA LEU A 63 -12.87 17.70 15.03
C LEU A 63 -11.80 18.78 14.99
N ASN A 64 -10.88 18.74 14.03
CA ASN A 64 -9.82 19.72 13.90
C ASN A 64 -10.36 21.11 13.51
N PHE A 65 -11.49 21.18 12.80
CA PHE A 65 -12.17 22.44 12.52
C PHE A 65 -12.80 23.07 13.78
N LEU A 66 -13.47 22.25 14.61
CA LEU A 66 -14.15 22.72 15.82
C LEU A 66 -13.18 23.00 16.99
N TRP A 67 -12.12 22.20 17.11
CA TRP A 67 -11.08 22.33 18.13
C TRP A 67 -9.69 22.41 17.49
N PRO A 68 -9.39 23.54 16.82
CA PRO A 68 -8.13 23.68 16.09
C PRO A 68 -6.94 23.62 17.04
N GLY A 69 -5.89 22.94 16.59
CA GLY A 69 -4.63 22.85 17.32
C GLY A 69 -4.53 21.70 18.31
N ASP A 70 -5.59 20.91 18.52
CA ASP A 70 -5.50 19.68 19.31
C ASP A 70 -4.55 18.67 18.65
N THR A 71 -3.40 18.43 19.27
CA THR A 71 -2.35 17.55 18.74
C THR A 71 -2.76 16.09 18.64
N THR A 72 -3.71 15.64 19.48
CA THR A 72 -4.24 14.28 19.44
C THR A 72 -5.08 14.08 18.19
N VAL A 73 -5.99 15.02 17.93
CA VAL A 73 -6.84 15.02 16.72
C VAL A 73 -5.97 15.14 15.47
N ILE A 74 -4.99 16.04 15.45
CA ILE A 74 -4.08 16.20 14.31
C ILE A 74 -3.31 14.92 14.03
N LEU A 75 -2.74 14.28 15.07
CA LEU A 75 -2.00 13.04 14.91
C LEU A 75 -2.89 11.93 14.34
N GLU A 76 -4.09 11.76 14.88
CA GLU A 76 -5.04 10.72 14.44
C GLU A 76 -5.60 10.99 13.03
N LEU A 77 -5.82 12.26 12.68
CA LEU A 77 -6.20 12.69 11.33
C LEU A 77 -5.11 12.31 10.32
N VAL A 78 -3.88 12.73 10.56
CA VAL A 78 -2.76 12.49 9.63
C VAL A 78 -2.47 11.00 9.51
N LYS A 79 -2.53 10.27 10.63
CA LYS A 79 -2.43 8.81 10.63
C LYS A 79 -3.52 8.18 9.77
N THR A 80 -4.74 8.69 9.84
CA THR A 80 -5.87 8.19 9.04
C THR A 80 -5.63 8.41 7.54
N TYR A 81 -5.16 9.60 7.13
CA TYR A 81 -4.76 9.84 5.73
C TYR A 81 -3.70 8.84 5.25
N ARG A 82 -2.64 8.61 6.06
CA ARG A 82 -1.60 7.64 5.71
C ARG A 82 -2.14 6.22 5.61
N LEU A 83 -2.96 5.77 6.56
CA LEU A 83 -3.55 4.42 6.55
C LEU A 83 -4.49 4.21 5.36
N ASN A 84 -5.14 5.27 4.89
CA ASN A 84 -5.93 5.26 3.66
C ASN A 84 -5.06 5.29 2.38
N SER A 85 -3.74 5.46 2.52
CA SER A 85 -2.82 5.76 1.40
C SER A 85 -3.24 6.99 0.59
N ASP A 86 -3.90 7.97 1.24
CA ASP A 86 -4.34 9.22 0.61
C ASP A 86 -3.19 10.22 0.54
N CYS A 87 -2.27 9.96 -0.40
CA CYS A 87 -1.02 10.71 -0.54
C CYS A 87 -1.22 12.16 -0.99
N ASP A 88 -2.35 12.48 -1.60
CA ASP A 88 -2.69 13.84 -2.05
C ASP A 88 -2.93 14.78 -0.86
N ARG A 89 -3.24 14.23 0.32
CA ARG A 89 -3.41 15.00 1.57
C ARG A 89 -2.11 15.36 2.26
N PHE A 90 -0.95 14.92 1.75
CA PHE A 90 0.33 15.21 2.40
C PHE A 90 0.60 16.71 2.63
N PRO A 91 0.33 17.65 1.68
CA PRO A 91 0.56 19.07 1.92
C PRO A 91 -0.27 19.63 3.09
N ASP A 92 -1.53 19.21 3.21
CA ASP A 92 -2.40 19.59 4.31
C ASP A 92 -1.94 18.98 5.64
N ALA A 93 -1.63 17.68 5.63
CA ALA A 93 -1.09 16.96 6.77
C ALA A 93 0.21 17.60 7.27
N PHE A 94 1.13 17.92 6.37
CA PHE A 94 2.39 18.57 6.69
C PHE A 94 2.17 19.93 7.34
N ARG A 95 1.26 20.75 6.81
CA ARG A 95 0.90 22.05 7.42
C ARG A 95 0.38 21.89 8.85
N LEU A 96 -0.45 20.89 9.11
CA LEU A 96 -0.99 20.63 10.45
C LEU A 96 0.09 20.15 11.43
N MET A 97 0.98 19.25 10.98
CA MET A 97 2.06 18.71 11.83
C MET A 97 3.16 19.72 12.12
N SER A 98 3.51 20.57 11.15
CA SER A 98 4.60 21.55 11.26
C SER A 98 4.19 22.86 11.92
N ALA A 99 2.88 23.10 12.13
CA ALA A 99 2.39 24.27 12.84
C ALA A 99 3.03 24.38 14.23
N GLU A 100 3.43 25.60 14.61
CA GLU A 100 4.04 25.90 15.93
C GLU A 100 5.24 25.00 16.28
N ASP A 101 6.01 24.59 15.27
CA ASP A 101 7.21 23.75 15.37
C ASP A 101 6.98 22.38 16.04
N ARG A 102 5.73 21.91 16.14
CA ARG A 102 5.35 20.68 16.85
C ARG A 102 6.07 19.44 16.31
N MET A 103 6.25 19.35 14.99
CA MET A 103 6.98 18.26 14.33
C MET A 103 8.48 18.25 14.68
N PHE A 104 9.08 19.39 15.02
CA PHE A 104 10.52 19.49 15.30
C PHE A 104 10.89 19.15 16.76
N THR A 105 9.94 18.60 17.52
CA THR A 105 10.16 18.12 18.89
C THR A 105 10.62 16.66 18.99
N GLY A 106 10.64 15.92 17.87
CA GLY A 106 10.94 14.48 17.85
C GLY A 106 9.81 13.60 18.43
N GLY A 107 8.63 14.16 18.64
CA GLY A 107 7.47 13.47 19.21
C GLY A 107 6.68 12.59 18.22
N PRO A 108 5.45 12.18 18.59
CA PRO A 108 4.59 11.34 17.74
C PRO A 108 4.30 11.92 16.34
N LEU A 109 4.15 13.24 16.22
CA LEU A 109 3.93 13.91 14.93
C LEU A 109 5.15 13.79 14.00
N ALA A 110 6.36 13.86 14.54
CA ALA A 110 7.59 13.66 13.78
C ALA A 110 7.65 12.24 13.18
N ARG A 111 7.36 11.22 13.99
CA ARG A 111 7.28 9.83 13.55
C ARG A 111 6.21 9.63 12.49
N GLU A 112 5.04 10.24 12.68
CA GLU A 112 3.94 10.10 11.73
C GLU A 112 4.25 10.77 10.39
N TYR A 113 4.89 11.95 10.41
CA TYR A 113 5.44 12.59 9.21
C TYR A 113 6.39 11.66 8.44
N LEU A 114 7.38 11.07 9.13
CA LEU A 114 8.35 10.18 8.50
C LEU A 114 7.68 8.94 7.89
N ARG A 115 6.72 8.36 8.61
CA ARG A 115 5.93 7.22 8.12
C ARG A 115 5.11 7.58 6.89
N PHE A 116 4.50 8.77 6.87
CA PHE A 116 3.74 9.26 5.72
C PHE A 116 4.66 9.40 4.51
N CYS A 117 5.83 10.01 4.68
CA CYS A 117 6.81 10.14 3.61
C CYS A 117 7.24 8.76 3.07
N LEU A 118 7.46 7.77 3.93
CA LEU A 118 7.81 6.42 3.50
C LEU A 118 6.64 5.73 2.74
N THR A 119 5.43 5.77 3.30
CA THR A 119 4.24 5.15 2.67
C THR A 119 3.94 5.74 1.30
N CYS A 120 4.05 7.06 1.16
CA CYS A 120 3.75 7.77 -0.07
C CYS A 120 4.98 8.01 -0.96
N ARG A 121 6.15 7.47 -0.59
CA ARG A 121 7.44 7.64 -1.28
C ARG A 121 7.78 9.12 -1.56
N ILE A 122 7.50 9.99 -0.61
CA ILE A 122 7.69 11.45 -0.75
C ILE A 122 9.15 11.79 -0.46
N ASP A 123 9.79 12.44 -1.43
CA ASP A 123 11.10 13.04 -1.25
C ASP A 123 10.94 14.49 -0.76
N HIS A 124 10.98 14.69 0.56
CA HIS A 124 10.78 15.98 1.19
C HIS A 124 12.10 16.54 1.75
N PRO A 125 12.44 17.82 1.55
CA PRO A 125 13.73 18.40 1.98
C PRO A 125 14.03 18.24 3.48
N LEU A 126 12.99 18.36 4.31
CA LEU A 126 13.12 18.25 5.77
C LEU A 126 13.20 16.81 6.29
N TYR A 127 13.17 15.79 5.41
CA TYR A 127 13.12 14.40 5.86
C TYR A 127 14.27 14.06 6.79
N PHE A 128 15.50 14.38 6.39
CA PHE A 128 16.70 14.10 7.18
C PHE A 128 16.84 14.99 8.42
N ASP A 129 16.29 16.21 8.38
CA ASP A 129 16.24 17.08 9.56
C ASP A 129 15.33 16.45 10.63
N VAL A 130 14.17 15.92 10.23
CA VAL A 130 13.25 15.25 11.16
C VAL A 130 13.79 13.90 11.63
N THR A 131 14.46 13.10 10.78
CA THR A 131 15.09 11.85 11.25
C THR A 131 16.24 12.11 12.22
N SER A 132 16.91 13.26 12.14
CA SER A 132 17.96 13.65 13.09
C SER A 132 17.45 13.84 14.52
N LEU A 133 16.14 14.06 14.70
CA LEU A 133 15.49 14.19 16.01
C LEU A 133 15.15 12.85 16.65
N MET A 134 15.17 11.76 15.87
CA MET A 134 14.88 10.41 16.35
C MET A 134 16.07 9.85 17.13
N ASP A 135 15.81 8.82 17.94
CA ASP A 135 16.87 8.04 18.56
C ASP A 135 17.74 7.33 17.51
N ARG A 136 18.86 6.76 17.96
CA ARG A 136 19.87 6.15 17.08
C ARG A 136 19.28 5.05 16.20
N ASP A 137 18.36 4.25 16.73
CA ASP A 137 17.83 3.06 16.07
C ASP A 137 16.71 3.47 15.10
N GLU A 138 15.77 4.30 15.56
CA GLU A 138 14.71 4.87 14.72
C GLU A 138 15.29 5.64 13.54
N ARG A 139 16.32 6.47 13.78
CA ARG A 139 17.01 7.22 12.72
C ARG A 139 17.62 6.28 11.68
N ALA A 140 18.27 5.20 12.12
CA ALA A 140 18.85 4.22 11.22
C ALA A 140 17.78 3.54 10.36
N PHE A 141 16.65 3.19 10.98
CA PHE A 141 15.51 2.62 10.27
C PHE A 141 14.91 3.56 9.23
N TYR A 142 14.58 4.80 9.62
CA TYR A 142 13.94 5.75 8.72
C TYR A 142 14.85 6.11 7.54
N ASN A 143 16.13 6.38 7.78
CA ASN A 143 17.08 6.70 6.71
C ASN A 143 17.28 5.52 5.74
N LEU A 144 17.40 4.29 6.26
CA LEU A 144 17.49 3.11 5.39
C LEU A 144 16.19 2.89 4.61
N GLY A 145 15.04 3.08 5.27
CA GLY A 145 13.72 3.04 4.64
C GLY A 145 13.57 4.06 3.53
N TYR A 146 14.09 5.28 3.70
CA TYR A 146 14.10 6.33 2.68
C TYR A 146 14.89 5.89 1.44
N TYR A 147 16.10 5.35 1.61
CA TYR A 147 16.88 4.89 0.46
C TYR A 147 16.21 3.72 -0.28
N TRP A 148 15.50 2.86 0.43
CA TRP A 148 14.67 1.82 -0.16
C TRP A 148 13.52 2.41 -0.99
N THR A 149 12.70 3.28 -0.40
CA THR A 149 11.50 3.85 -1.06
C THR A 149 11.87 4.74 -2.24
N GLN A 150 12.98 5.48 -2.14
CA GLN A 150 13.50 6.34 -3.21
C GLN A 150 14.38 5.59 -4.23
N ARG A 151 14.60 4.29 -4.05
CA ARG A 151 15.40 3.43 -4.93
C ARG A 151 16.84 3.92 -5.16
N GLN A 152 17.43 4.56 -4.15
CA GLN A 152 18.79 5.08 -4.19
C GLN A 152 19.78 3.99 -3.76
N TYR A 153 20.11 3.06 -4.66
CA TYR A 153 20.84 1.83 -4.31
C TYR A 153 22.26 2.05 -3.77
N ASP A 154 23.02 2.97 -4.35
CA ASP A 154 24.38 3.24 -3.87
C ASP A 154 24.36 3.76 -2.42
N SER A 155 23.45 4.69 -2.14
CA SER A 155 23.21 5.21 -0.79
C SER A 155 22.67 4.13 0.15
N LEU A 156 21.75 3.28 -0.34
CA LEU A 156 21.17 2.18 0.42
C LEU A 156 22.23 1.22 0.93
N PHE A 157 23.09 0.73 0.03
CA PHE A 157 24.16 -0.21 0.39
C PHE A 157 25.22 0.44 1.27
N ALA A 158 25.67 1.65 0.92
CA ALA A 158 26.64 2.38 1.72
C ALA A 158 26.11 2.68 3.15
N TYR A 159 24.83 3.01 3.28
CA TYR A 159 24.19 3.27 4.57
C TYR A 159 24.06 2.00 5.41
N ASN A 160 23.66 0.89 4.78
CA ASN A 160 23.54 -0.41 5.44
C ASN A 160 24.89 -0.91 5.97
N HIS A 161 25.97 -0.75 5.20
CA HIS A 161 27.33 -1.11 5.65
C HIS A 161 27.81 -0.25 6.81
N ARG A 162 27.67 1.08 6.70
CA ARG A 162 28.12 2.03 7.74
C ARG A 162 27.38 1.87 9.06
N ASN A 163 26.12 1.44 9.04
CA ASN A 163 25.29 1.30 10.23
C ASN A 163 24.96 -0.17 10.53
N SER A 164 25.79 -1.11 10.05
CA SER A 164 25.53 -2.55 10.12
C SER A 164 25.27 -3.05 11.54
N GLU A 165 26.05 -2.61 12.52
CA GLU A 165 25.87 -2.96 13.94
C GLU A 165 24.45 -2.60 14.44
N ILE A 166 23.98 -1.38 14.14
CA ILE A 166 22.68 -0.87 14.60
C ILE A 166 21.54 -1.61 13.89
N ILE A 167 21.59 -1.65 12.56
CA ILE A 167 20.48 -2.17 11.75
C ILE A 167 20.37 -3.69 11.93
N SER A 168 21.48 -4.42 12.02
CA SER A 168 21.44 -5.87 12.25
C SER A 168 20.90 -6.24 13.64
N GLY A 169 21.13 -5.40 14.66
CA GLY A 169 20.58 -5.57 16.00
C GLY A 169 19.09 -5.25 16.08
N SER A 170 18.70 -4.04 15.64
CA SER A 170 17.35 -3.51 15.86
C SER A 170 16.37 -3.85 14.73
N TYR A 171 16.85 -4.02 13.49
CA TYR A 171 16.04 -4.29 12.29
C TYR A 171 16.64 -5.39 11.40
N PRO A 172 16.87 -6.61 11.95
CA PRO A 172 17.62 -7.67 11.27
C PRO A 172 17.04 -8.06 9.91
N GLY A 173 15.72 -8.06 9.76
CA GLY A 173 15.05 -8.40 8.50
C GLY A 173 15.33 -7.40 7.37
N LEU A 174 15.44 -6.10 7.69
CA LEU A 174 15.75 -5.07 6.70
C LEU A 174 17.25 -5.06 6.37
N TYR A 175 18.11 -5.33 7.37
CA TYR A 175 19.55 -5.52 7.18
C TYR A 175 19.85 -6.68 6.22
N SER A 176 19.31 -7.87 6.52
CA SER A 176 19.54 -9.08 5.71
C SER A 176 18.99 -8.90 4.30
N LEU A 177 17.79 -8.32 4.16
CA LEU A 177 17.20 -8.06 2.85
C LEU A 177 18.07 -7.14 1.99
N THR A 178 18.66 -6.10 2.60
CA THR A 178 19.57 -5.18 1.91
C THR A 178 20.84 -5.88 1.46
N GLY A 179 21.44 -6.72 2.33
CA GLY A 179 22.61 -7.52 1.98
C GLY A 179 22.34 -8.55 0.87
N ASP A 180 21.19 -9.22 0.92
CA ASP A 180 20.77 -10.17 -0.12
C ASP A 180 20.55 -9.46 -1.46
N PHE A 181 19.97 -8.26 -1.44
CA PHE A 181 19.72 -7.44 -2.62
C PHE A 181 21.03 -6.98 -3.28
N GLU A 182 22.01 -6.53 -2.49
CA GLU A 182 23.34 -6.13 -2.97
C GLU A 182 24.06 -7.29 -3.68
N ASN A 183 23.95 -8.49 -3.11
CA ASN A 183 24.60 -9.69 -3.63
C ASN A 183 23.81 -10.40 -4.75
N GLN A 184 22.65 -9.85 -5.13
CA GLN A 184 21.78 -10.45 -6.12
C GLN A 184 22.42 -10.45 -7.52
N LYS A 185 22.59 -11.64 -8.08
CA LYS A 185 23.07 -11.81 -9.46
C LYS A 185 21.94 -11.61 -10.45
N TYR A 186 22.14 -10.70 -11.40
CA TYR A 186 21.22 -10.45 -12.50
C TYR A 186 21.63 -11.18 -13.78
N LYS A 187 20.63 -11.53 -14.59
CA LYS A 187 20.81 -12.19 -15.88
C LYS A 187 21.24 -11.17 -16.93
N ILE A 188 22.30 -11.46 -17.68
CA ILE A 188 22.77 -10.58 -18.77
C ILE A 188 21.87 -10.77 -20.02
N PRO A 189 21.15 -9.74 -20.51
CA PRO A 189 20.25 -9.89 -21.66
C PRO A 189 20.96 -10.21 -22.98
N ALA A 190 22.18 -9.69 -23.18
CA ALA A 190 22.98 -9.98 -24.36
C ALA A 190 23.39 -11.46 -24.43
N VAL A 191 23.72 -12.07 -23.28
CA VAL A 191 24.04 -13.51 -23.20
C VAL A 191 22.80 -14.33 -23.55
N ALA A 192 21.62 -13.96 -23.04
CA ALA A 192 20.38 -14.64 -23.38
C ALA A 192 20.08 -14.58 -24.90
N LEU A 193 20.30 -13.44 -25.54
CA LEU A 193 20.17 -13.29 -26.98
C LEU A 193 21.17 -14.19 -27.73
N ALA A 194 22.45 -14.15 -27.34
CA ALA A 194 23.52 -14.93 -27.98
C ALA A 194 23.27 -16.44 -27.89
N MET A 195 22.86 -16.93 -26.71
CA MET A 195 22.45 -18.32 -26.53
C MET A 195 21.32 -18.69 -27.50
N SER A 196 20.27 -17.86 -27.57
CA SER A 196 19.12 -18.10 -28.44
C SER A 196 19.41 -17.99 -29.94
N ALA A 197 20.49 -17.32 -30.32
CA ALA A 197 20.98 -17.28 -31.69
C ALA A 197 21.63 -18.60 -32.12
N VAL A 198 22.38 -19.24 -31.20
CA VAL A 198 22.97 -20.56 -31.45
C VAL A 198 21.91 -21.65 -31.37
N LEU A 199 21.09 -21.62 -30.31
CA LEU A 199 20.06 -22.62 -30.05
C LEU A 199 18.74 -21.93 -29.69
N PRO A 200 17.73 -21.94 -30.59
CA PRO A 200 16.45 -21.27 -30.34
C PRO A 200 15.83 -21.67 -29.01
N GLY A 201 15.37 -20.68 -28.22
CA GLY A 201 14.78 -20.86 -26.91
C GLY A 201 15.76 -20.92 -25.73
N SER A 202 17.05 -21.18 -25.93
CA SER A 202 18.00 -21.37 -24.83
C SER A 202 18.19 -20.12 -23.94
N GLY A 203 18.09 -18.91 -24.48
CA GLY A 203 18.09 -17.68 -23.69
C GLY A 203 16.85 -17.50 -22.80
N LYS A 204 15.71 -18.03 -23.23
CA LYS A 204 14.48 -18.07 -22.42
C LYS A 204 14.63 -19.09 -21.29
N ALA A 205 15.23 -20.25 -21.57
CA ALA A 205 15.57 -21.25 -20.55
C ALA A 205 16.56 -20.69 -19.50
N TYR A 206 17.59 -19.97 -19.93
CA TYR A 206 18.52 -19.25 -19.04
C TYR A 206 17.83 -18.27 -18.07
N SER A 207 16.71 -17.69 -18.51
CA SER A 207 15.87 -16.78 -17.73
C SER A 207 14.76 -17.51 -16.93
N GLY A 208 14.78 -18.85 -16.89
CA GLY A 208 13.80 -19.69 -16.19
C GLY A 208 12.49 -19.94 -16.94
N ARG A 209 12.36 -19.45 -18.18
CA ARG A 209 11.15 -19.59 -19.01
C ARG A 209 11.21 -20.82 -19.90
N TRP A 210 11.20 -22.00 -19.29
CA TRP A 210 11.35 -23.29 -19.97
C TRP A 210 10.22 -23.61 -20.97
N GLY A 211 8.98 -23.27 -20.64
CA GLY A 211 7.84 -23.45 -21.56
C GLY A 211 8.03 -22.64 -22.85
N ASP A 212 8.39 -21.37 -22.73
CA ASP A 212 8.63 -20.52 -23.90
C ASP A 212 9.88 -20.93 -24.68
N ALA A 213 10.88 -21.50 -24.00
CA ALA A 213 12.07 -22.06 -24.62
C ALA A 213 11.69 -23.25 -25.53
N ALA A 214 10.90 -24.20 -25.02
CA ALA A 214 10.44 -25.36 -25.77
C ALA A 214 9.61 -24.96 -27.00
N VAL A 215 8.66 -24.03 -26.82
CA VAL A 215 7.87 -23.47 -27.93
C VAL A 215 8.77 -22.86 -29.01
N SER A 216 9.74 -22.04 -28.61
CA SER A 216 10.65 -21.38 -29.56
C SER A 216 11.49 -22.39 -30.33
N PHE A 217 12.03 -23.40 -29.64
CA PHE A 217 12.78 -24.47 -30.26
C PHE A 217 11.93 -25.21 -31.30
N LEU A 218 10.73 -25.65 -30.91
CA LEU A 218 9.84 -26.42 -31.79
C LEU A 218 9.45 -25.65 -33.05
N PHE A 219 8.99 -24.40 -32.93
CA PHE A 219 8.53 -23.63 -34.09
C PHE A 219 9.67 -23.26 -35.04
N VAL A 220 10.82 -22.85 -34.51
CA VAL A 220 11.97 -22.48 -35.35
C VAL A 220 12.56 -23.72 -36.04
N THR A 221 12.78 -24.81 -35.31
CA THR A 221 13.40 -26.02 -35.87
C THR A 221 12.48 -26.74 -36.85
N SER A 222 11.19 -26.90 -36.53
CA SER A 222 10.24 -27.54 -37.45
C SER A 222 10.04 -26.71 -38.73
N GLY A 223 9.92 -25.38 -38.61
CA GLY A 223 9.82 -24.48 -39.76
C GLY A 223 11.08 -24.50 -40.63
N ALA A 224 12.26 -24.45 -40.01
CA ALA A 224 13.54 -24.54 -40.72
C ALA A 224 13.69 -25.89 -41.42
N TYR A 225 13.33 -27.00 -40.76
CA TYR A 225 13.37 -28.33 -41.35
C TYR A 225 12.38 -28.49 -42.51
N ALA A 226 11.15 -27.97 -42.39
CA ALA A 226 10.15 -27.96 -43.44
C ALA A 226 10.63 -27.15 -44.66
N SER A 227 11.21 -25.97 -44.43
CA SER A 227 11.80 -25.13 -45.48
C SER A 227 12.95 -25.85 -46.18
N TYR A 228 13.90 -26.41 -45.41
CA TYR A 228 15.03 -27.18 -45.94
C TYR A 228 14.54 -28.33 -46.83
N ARG A 229 13.56 -29.11 -46.36
CA ARG A 229 12.98 -30.21 -47.15
C ARG A 229 12.32 -29.74 -48.45
N ALA A 230 11.63 -28.60 -48.41
CA ALA A 230 10.96 -28.05 -49.58
C ALA A 230 11.97 -27.52 -50.63
N PHE A 231 13.06 -26.88 -50.20
CA PHE A 231 14.15 -26.44 -51.07
C PHE A 231 14.96 -27.62 -51.62
N LYS A 232 15.25 -28.63 -50.80
CA LYS A 232 15.94 -29.85 -51.27
C LYS A 232 15.18 -30.54 -52.41
N LYS A 233 13.84 -30.49 -52.41
CA LYS A 233 13.00 -31.15 -53.44
C LYS A 233 12.87 -30.34 -54.74
N LYS A 234 12.74 -29.01 -54.66
CA LYS A 234 12.39 -28.16 -55.82
C LYS A 234 13.37 -27.02 -56.10
N GLY A 235 14.50 -26.99 -55.40
CA GLY A 235 15.46 -25.89 -55.46
C GLY A 235 14.82 -24.54 -55.09
N ILE A 236 15.45 -23.45 -55.53
CA ILE A 236 15.03 -22.07 -55.25
C ILE A 236 13.62 -21.72 -55.79
N GLY A 237 13.07 -22.50 -56.72
CA GLY A 237 11.71 -22.34 -57.24
C GLY A 237 10.60 -22.86 -56.31
N SER A 238 10.95 -23.34 -55.11
CA SER A 238 9.99 -23.90 -54.16
C SER A 238 9.20 -22.82 -53.42
N PHE A 239 7.95 -22.57 -53.81
CA PHE A 239 7.04 -21.69 -53.06
C PHE A 239 6.96 -22.06 -51.56
N ASN A 240 6.77 -23.35 -51.26
CA ASN A 240 6.71 -23.84 -49.88
C ASN A 240 8.05 -23.63 -49.12
N GLY A 241 9.18 -23.67 -49.83
CA GLY A 241 10.50 -23.38 -49.24
C GLY A 241 10.57 -21.96 -48.71
N TRP A 242 10.18 -20.99 -49.54
CA TRP A 242 10.12 -19.57 -49.16
C TRP A 242 9.06 -19.29 -48.10
N LEU A 243 7.88 -19.91 -48.20
CA LEU A 243 6.80 -19.75 -47.20
C LEU A 243 7.26 -20.22 -45.82
N PHE A 244 7.71 -21.47 -45.68
CA PHE A 244 8.17 -22.00 -44.39
C PHE A 244 9.46 -21.31 -43.92
N GLY A 245 10.33 -20.91 -44.85
CA GLY A 245 11.56 -20.17 -44.54
C GLY A 245 11.26 -18.79 -43.96
N GLY A 246 10.35 -18.03 -44.57
CA GLY A 246 9.93 -16.73 -44.07
C GLY A 246 9.24 -16.82 -42.71
N VAL A 247 8.39 -17.83 -42.51
CA VAL A 247 7.76 -18.11 -41.21
C VAL A 247 8.81 -18.48 -40.16
N ALA A 248 9.72 -19.41 -40.47
CA ALA A 248 10.79 -19.82 -39.57
C ALA A 248 11.72 -18.66 -39.20
N PHE A 249 12.07 -17.81 -40.18
CA PHE A 249 12.86 -16.60 -39.96
C PHE A 249 12.13 -15.62 -39.05
N SER A 250 10.83 -15.40 -39.27
CA SER A 250 10.01 -14.52 -38.42
C SER A 250 9.97 -15.02 -36.97
N PHE A 251 9.77 -16.33 -36.77
CA PHE A 251 9.83 -16.93 -35.44
C PHE A 251 11.23 -16.87 -34.83
N TYR A 252 12.28 -17.07 -35.62
CA TYR A 252 13.67 -16.99 -35.16
C TYR A 252 14.01 -15.57 -34.67
N ALA A 253 13.72 -14.54 -35.47
CA ALA A 253 13.92 -13.15 -35.08
C ALA A 253 13.12 -12.80 -33.80
N SER A 254 11.86 -13.22 -33.74
CA SER A 254 11.01 -13.06 -32.55
C SER A 254 11.57 -13.78 -31.32
N ASN A 255 12.19 -14.95 -31.51
CA ASN A 255 12.86 -15.70 -30.45
C ASN A 255 14.07 -14.93 -29.89
N LEU A 256 14.91 -14.31 -30.73
CA LEU A 256 16.06 -13.52 -30.27
C LEU A 256 15.62 -12.36 -29.39
N TYR A 257 14.70 -11.54 -29.89
CA TYR A 257 14.15 -10.41 -29.14
C TYR A 257 13.43 -10.87 -27.86
N GLY A 258 12.63 -11.93 -27.96
CA GLY A 258 11.93 -12.51 -26.81
C GLY A 258 12.88 -13.04 -25.73
N SER A 259 14.07 -13.53 -26.11
CA SER A 259 15.08 -14.03 -25.17
C SER A 259 15.80 -12.91 -24.44
N PHE A 260 16.16 -11.83 -25.16
CA PHE A 260 16.67 -10.60 -24.56
C PHE A 260 15.66 -10.03 -23.53
N LYS A 261 14.39 -9.91 -23.95
CA LYS A 261 13.31 -9.41 -23.08
C LYS A 261 13.06 -10.33 -21.88
N ALA A 262 13.14 -11.65 -22.05
CA ALA A 262 12.98 -12.60 -20.96
C ALA A 262 13.99 -12.38 -19.83
N ALA A 263 15.27 -12.15 -20.16
CA ALA A 263 16.31 -11.88 -19.17
C ALA A 263 16.08 -10.54 -18.46
N ARG A 264 15.71 -9.50 -19.20
CA ARG A 264 15.38 -8.18 -18.61
C ARG A 264 14.18 -8.28 -17.66
N ASN A 265 13.09 -8.90 -18.11
CA ASN A 265 11.91 -9.10 -17.29
C ASN A 265 12.20 -9.92 -16.02
N HIS A 266 13.05 -10.95 -16.13
CA HIS A 266 13.50 -11.72 -14.96
C HIS A 266 14.19 -10.82 -13.93
N ASN A 267 15.11 -9.95 -14.37
CA ASN A 267 15.79 -9.02 -13.48
C ASN A 267 14.84 -8.00 -12.83
N ASP A 268 13.90 -7.47 -13.61
CA ASP A 268 12.91 -6.52 -13.13
C ASP A 268 11.99 -7.18 -12.08
N GLN A 269 11.57 -8.43 -12.31
CA GLN A 269 10.80 -9.22 -11.34
C GLN A 269 11.57 -9.45 -10.04
N VAL A 270 12.85 -9.84 -10.14
CA VAL A 270 13.71 -10.02 -8.97
C VAL A 270 13.83 -8.71 -8.19
N ARG A 271 14.10 -7.59 -8.86
CA ARG A 271 14.20 -6.27 -8.22
C ARG A 271 12.89 -5.85 -7.55
N ASN A 272 11.76 -6.03 -8.23
CA ASN A 272 10.44 -5.71 -7.68
C ASN A 272 10.11 -6.57 -6.45
N LYS A 273 10.53 -7.84 -6.43
CA LYS A 273 10.37 -8.70 -5.26
C LYS A 273 11.10 -8.15 -4.04
N TYR A 274 12.35 -7.67 -4.20
CA TYR A 274 13.08 -7.03 -3.11
C TYR A 274 12.38 -5.76 -2.63
N HIS A 275 11.92 -4.89 -3.53
CA HIS A 275 11.16 -3.69 -3.18
C HIS A 275 9.88 -4.00 -2.41
N GLN A 276 9.07 -4.94 -2.91
CA GLN A 276 7.84 -5.36 -2.23
C GLN A 276 8.12 -5.95 -0.84
N ASN A 277 9.24 -6.66 -0.68
CA ASN A 277 9.66 -7.17 0.61
C ASN A 277 10.10 -6.06 1.56
N ALA A 278 10.88 -5.09 1.07
CA ALA A 278 11.31 -3.94 1.86
C ALA A 278 10.12 -3.11 2.32
N GLU A 279 9.19 -2.78 1.42
CA GLU A 279 7.97 -2.04 1.74
C GLU A 279 7.12 -2.78 2.77
N ARG A 280 6.98 -4.11 2.66
CA ARG A 280 6.26 -4.90 3.65
C ARG A 280 6.91 -4.83 5.03
N ILE A 281 8.23 -4.94 5.11
CA ILE A 281 8.96 -4.84 6.39
C ILE A 281 8.82 -3.44 6.97
N ILE A 282 9.00 -2.41 6.15
CA ILE A 282 8.88 -1.01 6.57
C ILE A 282 7.47 -0.73 7.07
N HIS A 283 6.43 -1.11 6.32
CA HIS A 283 5.04 -0.82 6.69
C HIS A 283 4.55 -1.65 7.89
N HIS A 284 5.13 -2.82 8.17
CA HIS A 284 4.81 -3.59 9.36
C HIS A 284 5.48 -3.06 10.63
N SER A 285 6.48 -2.18 10.50
CA SER A 285 7.19 -1.61 11.66
C SER A 285 6.42 -0.50 12.38
N PHE A 286 5.27 -0.06 11.84
CA PHE A 286 4.43 1.00 12.39
C PHE A 286 2.94 0.77 12.13
#